data_AF-A0A842W3B0-F1
#
_entry.id   AF-A0A842W3B0-F1
#
_cell.length_a   1.000
_cell.length_b   1.000
_cell.length_c   1.000
_cell.angle_alpha   90.00
_cell.angle_beta   90.00
_cell.angle_gamma   90.00
#
_symmetry.space_group_name_H-M   'P 1'
#
loop_
_entity.id
_entity.type
_entity.pdbx_description
1 polymer ?
#
loop_
_entity_poly.entity_id
_entity_poly.type
_entity_poly.pdbx_seq_one_letter_code
_entity_poly.pdbx_strand_id
1 'polypeptide(L)'
;MISVISSVLSGTMYLIFDKETIEEQELTEGMTIGLKILGITRKNSYSERNIYFRRELKHYTNTSLKMSIPKKFAEALGLEDGDLVNMEITKKE
;
A
#
# COMPACT_ATOMS: atom_id res chain seq x y z
N MET A 1 -1.02 -6.29 11.02
CA MET A 1 -0.18 -5.24 10.40
C MET A 1 0.50 -5.87 9.21
N ILE A 2 0.57 -5.18 8.08
CA ILE A 2 1.22 -5.68 6.86
C ILE A 2 2.24 -4.66 6.37
N SER A 3 3.25 -5.16 5.65
CA SER A 3 4.25 -4.32 4.97
C SER A 3 4.11 -4.56 3.47
N VAL A 4 4.10 -3.47 2.70
CA VAL A 4 3.96 -3.52 1.25
C VAL A 4 5.00 -2.63 0.59
N ILE A 5 5.26 -2.84 -0.69
CA ILE A 5 6.25 -2.05 -1.42
C ILE A 5 5.53 -0.93 -2.16
N SER A 6 6.01 0.32 -2.05
CA SER A 6 5.57 1.39 -2.94
C SER A 6 6.30 1.30 -4.28
N SER A 7 5.59 1.50 -5.37
CA SER A 7 6.20 1.54 -6.70
C SER A 7 5.56 2.56 -7.63
N VAL A 8 6.37 3.22 -8.44
CA VAL A 8 5.90 4.16 -9.47
C VAL A 8 5.75 3.44 -10.80
N LEU A 9 4.50 3.23 -11.23
CA LEU A 9 4.16 2.63 -12.51
C LEU A 9 3.50 3.67 -13.41
N SER A 10 4.08 3.93 -14.57
CA SER A 10 3.57 4.92 -15.55
C SER A 10 3.27 6.30 -14.91
N GLY A 11 4.15 6.75 -13.99
CA GLY A 11 4.02 8.04 -13.30
C GLY A 11 2.99 8.10 -12.17
N THR A 12 2.34 6.97 -11.84
CA THR A 12 1.41 6.87 -10.70
C THR A 12 2.03 6.03 -9.60
N MET A 13 1.88 6.48 -8.35
CA MET A 13 2.31 5.73 -7.17
C MET A 13 1.33 4.60 -6.86
N TYR A 14 1.85 3.41 -6.62
CA TYR A 14 1.09 2.23 -6.20
C TYR A 14 1.67 1.64 -4.93
N LEU A 15 0.83 0.95 -4.18
CA LEU A 15 1.26 -0.03 -3.18
C LEU A 15 1.08 -1.42 -3.79
N ILE A 16 2.12 -2.23 -3.74
CA ILE A 16 2.15 -3.59 -4.27
C ILE A 16 2.06 -4.56 -3.10
N PHE A 17 1.02 -5.36 -3.13
CA PHE A 17 0.70 -6.36 -2.14
C PHE A 17 1.04 -7.72 -2.70
N ASP A 18 1.86 -8.48 -1.98
CA ASP A 18 2.10 -9.87 -2.30
C ASP A 18 0.85 -10.71 -2.01
N LYS A 19 0.51 -11.64 -2.92
CA LYS A 19 -0.72 -12.43 -2.76
C LYS A 19 -0.71 -13.32 -1.54
N GLU A 20 0.43 -13.86 -1.11
CA GLU A 20 0.49 -14.69 0.11
C GLU A 20 0.07 -13.85 1.32
N THR A 21 0.58 -12.62 1.41
CA THR A 21 0.21 -11.67 2.46
C THR A 21 -1.27 -11.27 2.39
N ILE A 22 -1.84 -11.15 1.19
CA ILE A 22 -3.25 -10.80 0.97
C ILE A 22 -4.17 -11.94 1.41
N GLU A 23 -3.83 -13.18 1.05
CA GLU A 23 -4.60 -14.37 1.37
C GLU A 23 -4.65 -14.61 2.88
N GLU A 24 -3.53 -14.42 3.59
CA GLU A 24 -3.49 -14.41 5.06
C GLU A 24 -4.39 -13.34 5.69
N GLN A 25 -4.60 -12.23 4.98
CA GLN A 25 -5.47 -11.14 5.42
C GLN A 25 -6.90 -11.26 4.88
N GLU A 26 -7.27 -12.38 4.24
CA GLU A 26 -8.60 -12.60 3.64
C GLU A 26 -9.02 -11.45 2.71
N LEU A 27 -8.06 -10.87 1.99
CA LEU A 27 -8.32 -9.82 1.02
C LEU A 27 -8.47 -10.43 -0.38
N THR A 28 -9.29 -9.82 -1.23
CA THR A 28 -9.48 -10.29 -2.60
C THR A 28 -9.50 -9.12 -3.58
N GLU A 29 -9.33 -9.42 -4.86
CA GLU A 29 -9.46 -8.42 -5.93
C GLU A 29 -10.87 -7.79 -5.92
N GLY A 30 -10.94 -6.48 -6.14
CA GLY A 30 -12.18 -5.70 -6.15
C GLY A 30 -12.65 -5.24 -4.77
N MET A 31 -12.07 -5.77 -3.68
CA MET A 31 -12.39 -5.31 -2.33
C MET A 31 -11.93 -3.88 -2.09
N THR A 32 -12.76 -3.11 -1.40
CA THR A 32 -12.36 -1.79 -0.91
C THR A 32 -11.88 -1.92 0.53
N ILE A 33 -10.59 -1.68 0.74
CA ILE A 33 -9.99 -1.78 2.06
C ILE A 33 -9.69 -0.41 2.63
N GLY A 34 -9.96 -0.24 3.92
CA GLY A 34 -9.50 0.88 4.71
C GLY A 34 -8.08 0.62 5.19
N LEU A 35 -7.18 1.56 4.94
CA LEU A 35 -5.77 1.46 5.32
C LEU A 35 -5.38 2.64 6.19
N LYS A 36 -4.52 2.36 7.15
CA LYS A 36 -3.77 3.35 7.92
C LYS A 36 -2.29 3.11 7.69
N ILE A 37 -1.60 4.07 7.07
CA ILE A 37 -0.13 4.03 6.96
C ILE A 37 0.46 4.48 8.29
N LEU A 38 1.27 3.61 8.89
CA LEU A 38 1.92 3.79 10.18
C LEU A 38 3.35 4.30 10.04
N GLY A 39 4.04 3.85 9.00
CA GLY A 39 5.40 4.28 8.77
C GLY A 39 5.95 3.83 7.43
N ILE A 40 7.03 4.48 7.03
CA ILE A 40 7.72 4.26 5.76
C ILE A 40 9.19 4.02 6.10
N THR A 41 9.72 2.89 5.64
CA THR A 41 11.13 2.53 5.77
C THR A 41 11.81 2.71 4.43
N ARG A 42 12.91 3.47 4.42
CA ARG A 42 13.78 3.67 3.25
C ARG A 42 15.23 3.47 3.66
N LYS A 43 15.86 2.41 3.17
CA LYS A 43 17.25 2.05 3.51
C LYS A 43 17.44 2.03 5.04
N ASN A 44 18.19 3.01 5.57
CA ASN A 44 18.52 3.14 6.99
C ASN A 44 17.66 4.19 7.71
N SER A 45 16.56 4.63 7.11
CA SER A 45 15.65 5.63 7.66
C SER A 45 14.25 5.06 7.84
N TYR A 46 13.61 5.47 8.94
CA TYR A 46 12.22 5.16 9.23
C TYR A 46 11.50 6.47 9.55
N SER A 47 10.30 6.62 9.00
CA SER A 47 9.47 7.80 9.21
C SER A 47 8.06 7.37 9.60
N GLU A 48 7.60 7.81 10.77
CA GLU A 48 6.23 7.58 11.21
C GLU A 48 5.24 8.42 10.40
N ARG A 49 4.05 7.85 10.20
CA ARG A 49 2.93 8.46 9.49
C ARG A 49 1.63 8.08 10.19
N ASN A 50 0.58 8.84 9.92
CA ASN A 50 -0.75 8.57 10.45
C ASN A 50 -1.82 8.98 9.43
N ILE A 51 -1.72 8.41 8.22
CA ILE A 51 -2.62 8.76 7.10
C ILE A 51 -3.58 7.62 6.83
N TYR A 52 -4.85 7.96 6.68
CA TYR A 52 -5.95 7.03 6.46
C TYR A 52 -6.59 7.25 5.11
N PHE A 53 -6.87 6.17 4.40
CA PHE A 53 -7.63 6.22 3.16
C PHE A 53 -8.31 4.88 2.88
N ARG A 54 -9.29 4.90 1.97
CA ARG A 54 -9.95 3.71 1.46
C ARG A 54 -9.74 3.58 -0.03
N ARG A 55 -9.36 2.40 -0.49
CA ARG A 55 -9.11 2.15 -1.91
C ARG A 55 -9.38 0.70 -2.26
N GLU A 56 -9.67 0.51 -3.53
CA GLU A 56 -9.88 -0.78 -4.15
C GLU A 56 -8.55 -1.48 -4.40
N LEU A 57 -8.48 -2.78 -4.08
CA LEU A 57 -7.41 -3.67 -4.52
C LEU A 57 -7.67 -4.14 -5.94
N LYS A 58 -6.68 -4.00 -6.81
CA LYS A 58 -6.78 -4.39 -8.22
C LYS A 58 -5.72 -5.42 -8.58
N HIS A 59 -6.01 -6.27 -9.55
CA HIS A 59 -5.00 -7.16 -10.11
C HIS A 59 -3.77 -6.39 -10.60
N TYR A 60 -2.58 -6.93 -10.32
CA TYR A 60 -1.33 -6.46 -10.91
C TYR A 60 -0.61 -7.56 -11.69
N THR A 61 -0.25 -8.63 -11.02
CA THR A 61 0.37 -9.81 -11.63
C THR A 61 -0.28 -11.08 -11.09
N ASN A 62 0.12 -12.23 -11.62
CA ASN A 62 -0.32 -13.53 -11.12
C ASN A 62 -0.04 -13.73 -9.62
N THR A 63 0.95 -13.02 -9.05
CA THR A 63 1.40 -13.15 -7.66
C THR A 63 1.18 -11.89 -6.82
N SER A 64 0.58 -10.83 -7.38
CA SER A 64 0.42 -9.57 -6.64
C SER A 64 -0.86 -8.82 -6.99
N LEU A 65 -1.38 -8.08 -6.02
CA LEU A 65 -2.38 -7.03 -6.25
C LEU A 65 -1.72 -5.66 -6.06
N LYS A 66 -2.36 -4.64 -6.60
CA LYS A 66 -1.92 -3.26 -6.45
C LYS A 66 -3.06 -2.36 -6.02
N MET A 67 -2.67 -1.25 -5.44
CA MET A 67 -3.55 -0.16 -5.09
C MET A 67 -2.93 1.15 -5.54
N SER A 68 -3.70 1.99 -6.25
CA SER A 68 -3.23 3.32 -6.63
C SER A 68 -3.31 4.28 -5.45
N ILE A 69 -2.22 5.02 -5.25
CA ILE A 69 -2.14 6.09 -4.27
C ILE A 69 -2.29 7.43 -5.01
N PRO A 70 -3.34 8.21 -4.71
CA PRO A 70 -3.49 9.54 -5.28
C PRO A 70 -2.25 10.40 -5.00
N LYS A 71 -1.82 11.15 -6.02
CA LYS A 71 -0.62 11.99 -5.98
C LYS A 71 -0.51 12.86 -4.71
N LYS A 72 -1.61 13.53 -4.32
CA LYS A 72 -1.66 14.36 -3.10
C LYS A 72 -1.26 13.61 -1.81
N PHE A 73 -1.56 12.31 -1.73
CA PHE A 73 -1.18 11.49 -0.57
C PHE A 73 0.25 10.97 -0.71
N ALA A 74 0.65 10.53 -1.90
CA ALA A 74 2.03 10.10 -2.15
C ALA A 74 3.03 11.21 -1.82
N GLU A 75 2.73 12.45 -2.24
CA GLU A 75 3.54 13.64 -1.94
C GLU A 75 3.54 13.99 -0.46
N ALA A 76 2.37 14.00 0.19
CA ALA A 76 2.27 14.28 1.63
C ALA A 76 3.00 13.22 2.49
N LEU A 77 3.08 11.98 2.00
CA LEU A 77 3.81 10.90 2.65
C LEU A 77 5.31 10.94 2.35
N GLY A 78 5.71 11.60 1.25
CA GLY A 78 7.06 11.53 0.71
C GLY A 78 7.40 10.14 0.18
N LEU A 79 6.41 9.39 -0.32
CA LEU A 79 6.62 8.04 -0.86
C LEU A 79 7.50 8.10 -2.12
N GLU A 80 8.49 7.22 -2.17
CA GLU A 80 9.34 6.99 -3.33
C GLU A 80 9.22 5.54 -3.80
N ASP A 81 9.76 5.28 -4.99
CA ASP A 81 9.80 3.94 -5.55
C ASP A 81 10.74 3.06 -4.70
N GLY A 82 10.24 1.89 -4.29
CA GLY A 82 10.98 0.92 -3.47
C GLY A 82 10.89 1.13 -1.95
N ASP A 83 10.12 2.09 -1.45
CA ASP A 83 9.91 2.20 0.00
C ASP A 83 9.10 1.01 0.53
N LEU A 84 9.44 0.57 1.74
CA LEU A 84 8.62 -0.37 2.49
C LEU A 84 7.61 0.41 3.33
N VAL A 85 6.33 0.19 3.09
CA VAL A 85 5.24 0.91 3.74
C VAL A 85 4.54 -0.02 4.73
N ASN A 86 4.61 0.32 6.01
CA ASN A 86 3.96 -0.41 7.09
C ASN A 86 2.56 0.14 7.31
N MET A 87 1.56 -0.74 7.30
CA MET A 87 0.17 -0.35 7.40
C MET A 87 -0.71 -1.32 8.17
N GLU A 88 -1.84 -0.77 8.63
CA GLU A 88 -2.91 -1.48 9.28
C GLU A 88 -4.15 -1.48 8.39
N ILE A 89 -4.77 -2.64 8.23
CA ILE A 89 -6.07 -2.77 7.57
C ILE A 89 -7.14 -2.46 8.62
N THR A 90 -7.86 -1.37 8.42
CA THR A 90 -8.87 -0.86 9.36
C THR A 90 -10.30 -1.25 8.98
N LYS A 91 -10.52 -1.62 7.71
CA LYS A 91 -11.82 -2.09 7.22
C LYS A 91 -11.65 -2.98 5.98
N LYS A 92 -12.52 -3.98 5.85
CA LYS A 92 -12.66 -4.86 4.69
C LYS A 92 -14.11 -4.77 4.20
N GLU A 93 -14.35 -4.32 2.96
CA GLU A 93 -15.67 -4.21 2.33
C GLU A 93 -15.67 -4.90 0.96
#